data_AF-A0A2S7N4B2-F1
#
_entry.id   AF-A0A2S7N4B2-F1
#
_cell.length_a   1.000
_cell.length_b   1.000
_cell.length_c   1.000
_cell.angle_alpha   90.00
_cell.angle_beta   90.00
_cell.angle_gamma   90.00
#
_symmetry.space_group_name_H-M   'P 1'
#
loop_
_entity.id
_entity.type
_entity.pdbx_description
1 polymer ?
#
loop_
_entity_poly.entity_id
_entity_poly.type
_entity_poly.pdbx_seq_one_letter_code
_entity_poly.pdbx_strand_id
1 'polypeptide(L)' 'MEKEKYSTIYEAPYGMVIGELKKEMTKEDAVALGQKYCEEHGFKYKGTYSGGEAVAVLQNLIEKHRTTNLH' A
#
# COMPACT_ATOMS: atom_id res chain seq x y z
N MET A 1 -14.98 5.30 15.85
CA MET A 1 -13.84 5.05 14.95
C MET A 1 -13.98 5.98 13.77
N GLU A 2 -12.94 6.75 13.48
CA GLU A 2 -12.90 7.71 12.38
C GLU A 2 -12.82 6.97 11.04
N LYS A 3 -13.55 7.43 10.02
CA LYS A 3 -13.52 6.87 8.67
C LYS A 3 -12.76 7.84 7.78
N GLU A 4 -11.83 7.31 7.01
CA GLU A 4 -10.96 8.10 6.15
C GLU A 4 -10.70 7.38 4.83
N LYS A 5 -10.17 8.12 3.85
CA LYS A 5 -9.72 7.55 2.59
C LYS A 5 -8.31 6.98 2.75
N TYR A 6 -8.21 5.66 2.61
CA TYR A 6 -6.96 4.91 2.70
C TYR A 6 -6.45 4.49 1.32
N SER A 7 -5.16 4.22 1.25
CA SER A 7 -4.49 3.62 0.10
C SER A 7 -3.67 2.41 0.53
N THR A 8 -3.68 1.36 -0.29
CA THR A 8 -2.86 0.18 -0.08
C THR A 8 -1.63 0.24 -0.96
N ILE A 9 -0.45 0.06 -0.37
CA ILE A 9 0.81 -0.11 -1.09
C ILE A 9 1.09 -1.60 -1.22
N TYR A 10 1.41 -2.03 -2.43
CA TYR A 10 1.76 -3.42 -2.72
C TYR A 10 2.80 -3.50 -3.84
N GLU A 11 3.49 -4.65 -3.90
CA GLU A 11 4.47 -4.97 -4.93
C GLU A 11 3.87 -6.04 -5.86
N ALA A 12 3.72 -5.67 -7.13
CA ALA A 12 3.27 -6.51 -8.22
C ALA A 12 4.47 -6.90 -9.11
N PRO A 13 4.33 -7.85 -10.05
CA PRO A 13 5.44 -8.27 -10.93
C PRO A 13 6.06 -7.13 -11.76
N TYR A 14 5.30 -6.06 -12.00
CA TYR A 14 5.72 -4.89 -12.76
C TYR A 14 6.17 -3.71 -11.90
N GLY A 15 6.20 -3.85 -10.56
CA GLY A 15 6.73 -2.85 -9.64
C GLY A 15 5.83 -2.54 -8.45
N MET A 16 6.17 -1.48 -7.72
CA MET A 16 5.39 -0.99 -6.58
C MET A 16 4.22 -0.12 -7.03
N VAL A 17 3.06 -0.30 -6.39
CA VAL A 17 1.79 0.34 -6.74
C VAL A 17 1.13 0.94 -5.51
N ILE A 18 0.48 2.09 -5.68
CA ILE A 18 -0.49 2.65 -4.73
C ILE A 18 -1.89 2.40 -5.29
N GLY A 19 -2.69 1.59 -4.60
CA GLY A 19 -4.11 1.43 -4.88
C GLY A 19 -4.95 2.27 -3.92
N GLU A 20 -5.58 3.33 -4.43
CA GLU A 20 -6.54 4.11 -3.64
C GLU A 20 -7.82 3.29 -3.37
N LEU A 21 -8.25 3.24 -2.11
CA LEU A 21 -9.54 2.65 -1.77
C LEU A 21 -10.65 3.65 -2.08
N LYS A 22 -11.70 3.17 -2.78
CA LYS A 22 -12.79 4.03 -3.30
C LYS A 22 -13.68 4.64 -2.22
N LYS A 23 -13.73 4.05 -1.02
CA LYS A 23 -14.66 4.43 0.04
C LYS A 23 -13.89 4.77 1.30
N GLU A 24 -14.44 5.71 2.06
CA GLU A 24 -14.02 5.93 3.43
C GLU A 24 -14.42 4.73 4.29
N MET A 25 -13.48 4.23 5.08
CA MET A 25 -13.68 3.07 5.93
C MET A 25 -12.78 3.17 7.16
N THR A 26 -12.88 2.22 8.08
CA THR A 26 -11.94 2.14 9.19
C THR A 26 -10.58 1.67 8.68
N LYS A 27 -9.51 1.98 9.43
CA LYS A 27 -8.17 1.46 9.09
C LYS A 27 -8.14 -0.07 9.05
N GLU A 28 -8.88 -0.73 9.94
CA GLU A 28 -8.97 -2.19 10.01
C GLU A 28 -9.61 -2.77 8.75
N ASP A 29 -10.73 -2.21 8.30
CA ASP A 29 -11.39 -2.61 7.05
C ASP A 29 -10.48 -2.37 5.83
N ALA A 30 -9.76 -1.24 5.83
CA ALA A 30 -8.84 -0.89 4.74
C ALA A 30 -7.67 -1.88 4.65
N VAL A 31 -7.10 -2.27 5.79
CA VAL A 31 -6.04 -3.28 5.86
C VAL A 31 -6.56 -4.63 5.37
N ALA A 32 -7.72 -5.07 5.86
CA ALA A 32 -8.31 -6.35 5.47
C ALA A 32 -8.60 -6.40 3.96
N LEU A 33 -9.14 -5.32 3.38
CA LEU A 33 -9.42 -5.23 1.95
C LEU A 33 -8.13 -5.25 1.12
N GLY A 34 -7.11 -4.49 1.53
CA GLY A 34 -5.82 -4.44 0.87
C GLY A 34 -5.08 -5.79 0.89
N GLN A 35 -5.11 -6.48 2.02
CA GLN A 35 -4.54 -7.83 2.16
C GLN A 35 -5.24 -8.84 1.27
N LYS A 36 -6.59 -8.85 1.31
CA LYS A 36 -7.40 -9.74 0.48
C LYS A 36 -7.12 -9.55 -1.00
N TYR A 37 -7.07 -8.30 -1.47
CA TYR A 37 -6.74 -8.00 -2.87
C TYR A 37 -5.33 -8.50 -3.24
N CYS A 38 -4.34 -8.31 -2.36
CA CYS A 38 -2.99 -8.82 -2.62
C CYS A 38 -2.95 -10.35 -2.69
N GLU A 39 -3.66 -11.03 -1.81
CA GLU A 39 -3.75 -12.49 -1.79
C GLU A 39 -4.42 -13.05 -3.05
N GLU A 40 -5.57 -12.50 -3.44
CA GLU A 40 -6.33 -12.92 -4.64
C GLU A 40 -5.52 -12.78 -5.93
N HIS A 41 -4.61 -11.81 -5.99
CA HIS A 41 -3.81 -11.50 -7.18
C HIS A 41 -2.34 -11.96 -7.08
N GLY A 42 -1.92 -12.58 -5.98
CA GLY A 42 -0.53 -12.99 -5.77
C GLY A 42 0.46 -11.83 -5.63
N PHE A 43 0.00 -10.66 -5.17
CA PHE A 43 0.84 -9.49 -4.91
C PHE A 43 1.37 -9.50 -3.48
N LYS A 44 2.49 -8.80 -3.26
CA LYS A 44 3.09 -8.67 -1.93
C LYS A 44 2.59 -7.39 -1.25
N TYR A 45 1.73 -7.56 -0.26
CA TYR A 45 1.23 -6.46 0.58
C TYR A 45 2.38 -5.74 1.32
N LYS A 46 2.40 -4.41 1.29
CA LYS A 46 3.40 -3.58 2.00
C LYS A 46 2.80 -2.76 3.13
N GLY A 47 1.53 -2.38 3.02
CA GLY A 47 0.85 -1.63 4.07
C GLY A 47 -0.36 -0.86 3.55
N THR A 48 -1.12 -0.30 4.49
CA THR A 48 -2.26 0.57 4.22
C THR A 48 -2.12 1.85 5.02
N TYR A 49 -2.27 2.99 4.34
CA TYR A 49 -1.93 4.32 4.84
C TYR A 49 -3.01 5.32 4.47
N SER A 50 -3.15 6.39 5.24
CA SER A 50 -4.02 7.50 4.85
C SER A 50 -3.52 8.12 3.53
N GLY A 51 -4.41 8.74 2.75
CA GLY A 51 -4.08 9.24 1.41
C GLY A 51 -2.86 10.18 1.36
N GLY A 52 -2.64 11.01 2.38
CA GLY A 52 -1.48 11.90 2.47
C GLY A 52 -0.18 11.17 2.84
N GLU A 53 -0.25 10.15 3.69
CA GLU A 53 0.92 9.38 4.14
C GLU A 53 1.41 8.38 3.08
N ALA A 54 0.51 7.84 2.27
CA ALA A 54 0.81 6.78 1.30
C ALA A 54 1.91 7.18 0.29
N VAL A 55 1.90 8.43 -0.17
CA VAL A 55 2.90 8.93 -1.14
C VAL A 55 4.29 9.00 -0.50
N ALA A 56 4.40 9.55 0.71
CA ALA A 56 5.66 9.68 1.42
C ALA A 56 6.26 8.30 1.77
N VAL A 57 5.41 7.35 2.18
CA VAL A 57 5.85 5.97 2.45
C VAL A 57 6.32 5.27 1.19
N LEU A 58 5.62 5.43 0.06
CA LEU A 58 6.06 4.84 -1.21
C LEU A 58 7.45 5.38 -1.61
N GLN A 59 7.68 6.69 -1.53
CA GLN A 59 8.98 7.28 -1.87
C GLN A 59 10.11 6.67 -1.04
N ASN A 60 9.90 6.53 0.28
CA ASN A 60 10.87 5.89 1.17
C ASN A 60 11.13 4.42 0.81
N LEU A 61 10.09 3.66 0.45
CA LEU A 61 10.22 2.27 0.02
C LEU A 61 11.01 2.15 -1.29
N ILE A 62 10.78 3.05 -2.26
CA ILE A 62 11.54 3.10 -3.53
C ILE A 62 13.02 3.38 -3.25
N GLU A 63 13.33 4.34 -2.38
CA GLU A 63 14.72 4.68 -2.02
C GLU A 63 15.45 3.52 -1.35
N LYS A 64 14.79 2.83 -0.41
CA LYS A 64 15.32 1.61 0.22
C LYS A 64 15.56 0.50 -0.80
N HIS A 65 14.63 0.30 -1.73
CA HIS A 65 14.79 -0.73 -2.75
C HIS A 65 15.95 -0.41 -3.71
N ARG A 66 16.13 0.86 -4.08
CA ARG A 66 17.26 1.32 -4.91
C ARG A 66 18.61 1.11 -4.22
N THR A 67 18.70 1.40 -2.93
CA THR A 67 19.95 1.24 -2.16
C THR A 67 20.33 -0.22 -1.92
N THR A 68 19.34 -1.12 -1.85
CA THR A 68 19.58 -2.56 -1.65
C THR A 68 20.15 -3.23 -2.92
N ASN A 69 19.85 -2.71 -4.11
CA ASN A 69 20.32 -3.27 -5.39
C ASN A 69 21.66 -2.66 -5.89
N LEU A 70 22.35 -1.88 -5.05
CA LEU A 70 23.64 -1.23 -5.35
C LEU A 70 24.82 -1.84 -4.54
N HIS A 71 24.63 -3.02 -3.95
CA HIS A 71 25.66 -3.84 -3.30
C HIS A 71 25.64 -5.25 -3.91
#